data_AF-A0A916CS26-F1
#
_entry.id   AF-A0A916CS26-F1
#
_cell.length_a   1.000
_cell.length_b   1.000
_cell.length_c   1.000
_cell.angle_alpha   90.00
_cell.angle_beta   90.00
_cell.angle_gamma   90.00
#
_symmetry.space_group_name_H-M   'P 1'
#
loop_
_entity.id
_entity.type
_entity.pdbx_description
1 polymer ?
#
loop_
_entity_poly.entity_id
_entity_poly.type
_entity_poly.pdbx_seq_one_letter_code
_entity_poly.pdbx_strand_id
1 'polypeptide(L)'
;MIVESAYDQGADRIVTPCPLCQVNVEIYQSQINEKQGAKLNMPVVYYSELLATAYGASAKEAGLDGHLIAPDKLIETAEKR
;
A
#
# COMPACT_ATOMS: atom_id res chain seq x y z
N MET A 1 -9.60 -4.46 12.56
CA MET A 1 -8.79 -5.20 11.56
C MET A 1 -7.42 -4.54 11.41
N ILE A 2 -6.37 -5.21 10.88
CA ILE A 2 -5.04 -4.56 10.73
C ILE A 2 -5.10 -3.31 9.84
N VAL A 3 -5.95 -3.32 8.81
CA VAL A 3 -6.15 -2.17 7.91
C VAL A 3 -6.80 -0.99 8.65
N GLU A 4 -7.87 -1.24 9.41
CA GLU A 4 -8.52 -0.20 10.24
C GLU A 4 -7.55 0.37 11.28
N SER A 5 -6.81 -0.49 11.99
CA SER A 5 -5.83 -0.04 12.99
C SER A 5 -4.72 0.83 12.37
N ALA A 6 -4.24 0.47 11.18
CA ALA A 6 -3.28 1.27 10.44
C ALA A 6 -3.88 2.61 9.99
N TYR A 7 -5.13 2.60 9.51
CA TYR A 7 -5.84 3.79 9.07
C TYR A 7 -6.10 4.77 10.23
N ASP A 8 -6.61 4.27 11.35
CA ASP A 8 -6.94 5.06 12.55
C ASP A 8 -5.69 5.67 13.20
N GLN A 9 -4.54 5.02 13.06
CA GLN A 9 -3.24 5.53 13.52
C GLN A 9 -2.57 6.47 12.51
N GLY A 10 -3.20 6.75 11.36
CA GLY A 10 -2.67 7.66 10.35
C GLY A 10 -1.47 7.11 9.58
N ALA A 11 -1.35 5.78 9.45
CA ALA A 11 -0.29 5.18 8.65
C ALA A 11 -0.42 5.58 7.17
N ASP A 12 0.72 5.79 6.50
CA ASP A 12 0.74 6.12 5.07
C ASP A 12 0.49 4.91 4.17
N ARG A 13 0.93 3.73 4.61
CA ARG A 13 0.87 2.45 3.90
C ARG A 13 1.17 1.29 4.84
N ILE A 14 0.70 0.11 4.48
CA ILE A 14 1.11 -1.16 5.09
C ILE A 14 2.24 -1.77 4.26
N VAL A 15 3.24 -2.33 4.92
CA VAL A 15 4.35 -3.04 4.26
C VAL A 15 4.32 -4.49 4.70
N THR A 16 4.40 -5.42 3.76
CA THR A 16 4.34 -6.86 4.06
C THR A 16 5.41 -7.65 3.30
N PRO A 17 6.04 -8.66 3.92
CA PRO A 17 6.93 -9.60 3.24
C PRO A 17 6.21 -10.84 2.70
N CYS A 18 4.89 -10.93 2.83
CA CYS A 18 4.10 -12.07 2.37
C CYS A 18 3.15 -11.66 1.22
N PRO A 19 3.28 -12.25 0.02
CA PRO A 19 2.43 -11.90 -1.13
C PRO A 19 0.95 -12.17 -0.86
N LEU A 20 0.64 -13.29 -0.18
CA LEU A 20 -0.74 -13.61 0.16
C LEU A 20 -1.33 -12.63 1.17
N CYS A 21 -0.51 -12.13 2.10
CA CYS A 21 -0.94 -11.08 3.01
C CYS A 21 -1.25 -9.79 2.24
N GLN A 22 -0.40 -9.38 1.28
CA GLN A 22 -0.64 -8.19 0.45
C GLN A 22 -1.99 -8.28 -0.25
N VAL A 23 -2.22 -9.37 -0.99
CA VAL A 23 -3.47 -9.64 -1.71
C VAL A 23 -4.68 -9.57 -0.76
N ASN A 24 -4.58 -10.21 0.41
CA ASN A 24 -5.68 -10.23 1.37
C ASN A 24 -5.98 -8.84 1.94
N VAL A 25 -4.98 -8.10 2.41
CA VAL A 25 -5.25 -6.76 3.00
C VAL A 25 -5.56 -5.70 1.96
N GLU A 26 -5.25 -5.90 0.69
CA GLU A 26 -5.56 -4.95 -0.38
C GLU A 26 -6.97 -5.18 -0.97
N ILE A 27 -7.27 -6.40 -1.42
CA ILE A 27 -8.53 -6.71 -2.15
C ILE A 27 -9.76 -6.55 -1.26
N TYR A 28 -9.67 -6.99 0.01
CA TYR A 28 -10.82 -7.04 0.89
C TYR A 28 -11.25 -5.66 1.43
N GLN A 29 -10.46 -4.59 1.23
CA GLN A 29 -10.85 -3.23 1.68
C GLN A 29 -12.18 -2.79 1.06
N SER A 30 -12.38 -3.08 -0.23
CA SER A 30 -13.65 -2.84 -0.93
C SER A 30 -14.85 -3.47 -0.23
N GLN A 31 -14.75 -4.77 0.09
CA GLN A 31 -15.80 -5.53 0.77
C GLN A 31 -16.02 -5.06 2.21
N ILE A 32 -14.98 -4.62 2.90
CA ILE A 32 -15.07 -4.06 4.26
C ILE A 32 -15.82 -2.72 4.20
N ASN A 33 -15.50 -1.86 3.23
CA ASN A 33 -16.19 -0.59 3.04
C ASN A 33 -17.69 -0.79 2.78
N GLU A 34 -18.06 -1.78 1.94
CA GLU A 34 -19.47 -2.11 1.68
C GLU A 34 -20.20 -2.66 2.91
N LYS A 35 -19.58 -3.60 3.64
CA LYS A 35 -20.23 -4.29 4.76
C LYS A 35 -20.32 -3.45 6.03
N GLN A 36 -19.32 -2.61 6.28
CA GLN A 36 -19.18 -1.87 7.54
C GLN A 36 -19.41 -0.36 7.38
N GLY A 37 -19.66 0.14 6.17
CA GLY A 37 -19.75 1.57 5.91
C GLY A 37 -18.43 2.31 6.14
N ALA A 38 -17.31 1.59 6.13
CA ALA A 38 -15.98 2.15 6.27
C ALA A 38 -15.53 2.85 4.97
N LYS A 39 -14.49 3.68 5.05
CA LYS A 39 -13.87 4.36 3.91
C LYS A 39 -12.36 4.12 3.90
N LEU A 40 -11.97 2.86 4.03
CA LEU A 40 -10.58 2.43 3.98
C LEU A 40 -10.06 2.56 2.55
N ASN A 41 -8.91 3.20 2.40
CA ASN A 41 -8.17 3.31 1.15
C ASN A 41 -6.67 3.28 1.47
N MET A 42 -6.23 2.20 2.13
CA MET A 42 -4.88 2.05 2.64
C MET A 42 -4.00 1.35 1.59
N PRO A 43 -2.93 2.00 1.09
CA PRO A 43 -1.99 1.34 0.19
C PRO A 43 -1.26 0.20 0.90
N VAL A 44 -1.02 -0.91 0.20
CA VAL A 44 -0.27 -2.05 0.73
C VAL A 44 0.85 -2.40 -0.23
N VAL A 45 2.09 -2.26 0.22
CA VAL A 45 3.28 -2.50 -0.61
C VAL A 45 4.07 -3.71 -0.12
N TYR A 46 4.72 -4.38 -1.06
CA TYR A 46 5.68 -5.42 -0.76
C TYR A 46 7.00 -4.78 -0.31
N TYR A 47 7.67 -5.40 0.65
CA TYR A 47 8.88 -4.81 1.25
C TYR A 47 10.00 -4.53 0.21
N SER A 48 10.11 -5.32 -0.87
CA SER A 48 11.13 -5.07 -1.90
C SER A 48 10.85 -3.81 -2.72
N GLU A 49 9.59 -3.45 -2.92
CA GLU A 49 9.20 -2.22 -3.63
C GLU A 49 9.60 -0.98 -2.81
N LEU A 50 9.40 -1.06 -1.48
CA LEU A 50 9.86 -0.05 -0.55
C LEU A 50 11.39 0.07 -0.56
N LEU A 51 12.11 -1.07 -0.55
CA LEU A 51 13.58 -1.07 -0.61
C LEU A 51 14.10 -0.54 -1.94
N ALA A 52 13.50 -0.92 -3.07
CA ALA A 52 13.85 -0.41 -4.38
C ALA A 52 13.71 1.12 -4.43
N THR A 53 12.57 1.63 -3.95
CA THR A 53 12.34 3.07 -3.82
C THR A 53 13.38 3.72 -2.91
N ALA A 54 13.69 3.11 -1.77
CA ALA A 54 14.69 3.61 -0.82
C ALA A 54 16.09 3.70 -1.45
N TYR A 55 16.45 2.75 -2.32
CA TYR A 55 17.72 2.72 -3.06
C TYR A 55 17.75 3.58 -4.33
N GLY A 56 16.68 4.31 -4.64
CA GLY A 56 16.65 5.27 -5.74
C GLY A 56 16.12 4.73 -7.06
N ALA A 57 15.43 3.59 -7.05
CA ALA A 57 14.66 3.16 -8.22
C ALA A 57 13.48 4.11 -8.47
N SER A 58 13.17 4.37 -9.73
CA SER A 58 11.95 5.09 -10.13
C SER A 58 10.69 4.31 -9.74
N ALA A 59 9.53 4.97 -9.69
CA ALA A 59 8.26 4.32 -9.36
C ALA A 59 7.96 3.11 -10.25
N LYS A 60 8.33 3.20 -11.54
CA LYS A 60 8.18 2.12 -12.51
C LYS A 60 9.16 0.96 -12.26
N GLU A 61 10.43 1.26 -11.97
CA GLU A 61 11.43 0.22 -11.65
C GLU A 61 11.11 -0.48 -10.32
N ALA A 62 10.51 0.23 -9.38
CA ALA A 62 10.06 -0.31 -8.11
C ALA A 62 8.73 -1.09 -8.20
N GLY A 63 8.05 -1.09 -9.35
CA GLY A 63 6.78 -1.82 -9.58
C GLY A 63 5.55 -1.20 -8.92
N LEU A 64 5.55 0.10 -8.63
CA LEU A 64 4.47 0.78 -7.91
C LEU A 64 3.20 1.02 -8.76
N ASP A 65 3.26 0.78 -10.06
CA ASP A 65 2.16 0.97 -11.01
C ASP A 65 1.15 -0.19 -11.06
N GLY A 66 1.47 -1.32 -10.42
CA GLY A 66 0.62 -2.52 -10.38
C GLY A 66 -0.36 -2.60 -9.22
N HIS A 67 -0.45 -1.59 -8.36
CA HIS A 67 -1.24 -1.61 -7.12
C HIS A 67 -2.71 -1.29 -7.38
N LEU A 68 -3.62 -1.97 -6.68
CA LEU A 68 -5.06 -1.66 -6.73
C LEU A 68 -5.36 -0.33 -6.02
N ILE A 69 -4.65 -0.09 -4.91
CA ILE A 69 -4.68 1.18 -4.18
C ILE A 69 -3.30 1.83 -4.34
N ALA A 70 -3.23 2.85 -5.18
CA ALA A 70 -1.98 3.52 -5.51
C ALA A 70 -1.27 4.06 -4.26
N PRO A 71 0.02 3.73 -4.03
CA PRO A 71 0.78 4.27 -2.92
C PRO A 71 1.34 5.66 -3.26
N ASP A 72 0.46 6.65 -3.44
CA ASP A 72 0.78 7.99 -3.97
C ASP A 72 1.99 8.65 -3.28
N LYS A 73 2.06 8.61 -1.95
CA LYS A 73 3.19 9.19 -1.19
C LYS A 73 4.52 8.48 -1.47
N LEU A 74 4.48 7.17 -1.74
CA LEU A 74 5.68 6.40 -2.09
C LEU A 74 6.11 6.69 -3.53
N ILE A 75 5.15 6.79 -4.46
CA ILE A 75 5.39 7.20 -5.85
C ILE A 75 6.02 8.59 -5.87
N GLU A 76 5.45 9.54 -5.14
CA GLU A 76 5.98 10.89 -5.00
C GLU A 76 7.41 10.88 -4.42
N THR A 77 7.70 9.99 -3.47
CA THR A 77 9.06 9.83 -2.91
C THR A 77 10.05 9.28 -3.94
N ALA A 78 9.59 8.39 -4.82
CA ALA A 78 10.40 7.83 -5.90
C ALA A 78 10.69 8.87 -7.01
N GLU A 79 9.77 9.80 -7.25
CA GLU A 79 9.86 10.80 -8.32
C GLU A 79 10.54 12.12 -7.90
N LYS A 80 10.47 12.51 -6.63
CA LYS A 80 11.00 13.78 -6.12
C LYS A 80 12.50 13.79 -5.80
N ARG A 81 13.22 12.72 -6.13
CA ARG A 81 14.65 12.56 -5.81
C ARG A 81 15.57 13.01 -6.94
#